data_AF-A0A6J2W0J0-F1
#
_entry.id   AF-A0A6J2W0J0-F1
#
_cell.length_a   1.000
_cell.length_b   1.000
_cell.length_c   1.000
_cell.angle_alpha   90.00
_cell.angle_beta   90.00
_cell.angle_gamma   90.00
#
_symmetry.space_group_name_H-M   'P 1'
#
loop_
_entity.id
_entity.type
_entity.pdbx_description
1 polymer ?
#
loop_
_entity_poly.entity_id
_entity_poly.type
_entity_poly.pdbx_seq_one_letter_code
_entity_poly.pdbx_strand_id
1 'polypeptide(L)'
;MAGSDLPWRPPRPCDYYWSEFRHCKSLRNRFHHYYVYGTFPSCEQWKEDYHMCREWEKIQSTHCKESLQQSERNRVAEQRNFTPVWELRQTPPADWHSPLNQGKPQDS
;
A
#
# COMPACT_ATOMS: atom_id res chain seq x y z
N MET A 1 16.75 -17.30 20.86
CA MET A 1 15.44 -16.65 20.68
C MET A 1 15.36 -15.48 21.65
N ALA A 2 15.83 -14.30 21.27
CA ALA A 2 15.67 -13.11 22.11
C ALA A 2 14.24 -12.59 21.92
N GLY A 3 13.32 -13.03 22.79
CA GLY A 3 12.02 -12.40 22.91
C GLY A 3 12.23 -10.98 23.39
N SER A 4 12.11 -10.02 22.49
CA SER A 4 12.19 -8.60 22.84
C SER A 4 10.98 -8.22 23.67
N ASP A 5 11.14 -8.08 24.98
CA ASP A 5 10.18 -7.43 25.91
C ASP A 5 10.08 -5.92 25.66
N LEU A 6 10.08 -5.50 24.38
CA LEU A 6 9.84 -4.12 24.02
C LEU A 6 8.33 -3.87 24.06
N PRO A 7 7.87 -2.81 24.76
CA PRO A 7 6.46 -2.45 24.76
C PRO A 7 6.03 -2.22 23.32
N TRP A 8 4.90 -2.83 22.93
CA TRP A 8 4.40 -2.74 21.56
C TRP A 8 4.22 -1.28 21.16
N ARG A 9 4.73 -0.94 19.97
CA ARG A 9 4.56 0.37 19.36
C ARG A 9 3.72 0.27 18.09
N PRO A 10 2.89 1.27 17.79
CA PRO A 10 2.22 1.36 16.52
C PRO A 10 3.21 1.22 15.36
N PRO A 11 2.87 0.53 14.26
CA PRO A 11 3.75 0.36 13.11
C PRO A 11 4.18 1.69 12.47
N ARG A 12 3.36 2.74 12.62
CA ARG A 12 3.61 4.11 12.16
C ARG A 12 3.29 5.10 13.27
N PRO A 13 3.97 6.25 13.36
CA PRO A 13 3.58 7.33 14.26
C PRO A 13 2.17 7.83 13.95
N CYS A 14 1.42 8.28 14.96
CA CYS A 14 0.04 8.71 14.76
C CYS A 14 -0.11 9.86 13.76
N ASP A 15 0.89 10.74 13.66
CA ASP A 15 0.90 11.85 12.69
C ASP A 15 0.88 11.37 11.22
N TYR A 16 1.42 10.20 10.94
CA TYR A 16 1.37 9.62 9.60
C TYR A 16 -0.06 9.27 9.22
N TYR A 17 -0.83 8.59 10.09
CA TYR A 17 -2.24 8.30 9.82
C TYR A 17 -3.06 9.57 9.57
N TRP A 18 -2.76 10.65 10.30
CA TRP A 18 -3.40 11.94 10.09
C TRP A 18 -3.04 12.58 8.73
N SER A 19 -1.76 12.52 8.35
CA SER A 19 -1.31 13.03 7.04
C SER A 19 -1.95 12.24 5.88
N GLU A 20 -2.08 10.92 6.01
CA GLU A 20 -2.72 10.06 5.02
C GLU A 20 -4.21 10.34 4.91
N PHE A 21 -4.90 10.54 6.05
CA PHE A 21 -6.29 10.96 6.04
C PHE A 21 -6.49 12.29 5.31
N ARG A 22 -5.63 13.28 5.57
CA ARG A 22 -5.64 14.57 4.88
C ARG A 22 -5.35 14.42 3.39
N HIS A 23 -4.38 13.58 3.04
CA HIS A 23 -4.03 13.29 1.66
C HIS A 23 -5.18 12.61 0.91
N CYS A 24 -5.80 11.60 1.52
CA CYS A 24 -6.95 10.89 0.98
C CYS A 24 -8.10 11.84 0.66
N LYS A 25 -8.39 12.79 1.56
CA LYS A 25 -9.43 13.80 1.38
C LYS A 25 -9.07 14.94 0.42
N SER A 26 -7.80 15.05 0.00
CA SER A 26 -7.38 16.11 -0.88
C SER A 26 -8.09 16.04 -2.24
N LEU A 27 -8.42 17.20 -2.81
CA LEU A 27 -9.10 17.27 -4.11
C LEU A 27 -8.29 16.60 -5.23
N ARG A 28 -6.96 16.77 -5.19
CA ARG A 28 -6.04 16.14 -6.15
C ARG A 28 -6.12 14.62 -6.08
N ASN A 29 -6.07 14.04 -4.89
CA ASN A 29 -6.17 12.59 -4.73
C ASN A 29 -7.54 12.07 -5.16
N ARG A 30 -8.63 12.76 -4.78
CA ARG A 30 -9.98 12.39 -5.20
C ARG A 30 -10.16 12.41 -6.72
N PHE A 31 -9.63 13.44 -7.39
CA PHE A 31 -9.67 13.54 -8.84
C PHE A 31 -8.89 12.42 -9.51
N HIS A 32 -7.67 12.14 -9.02
CA HIS A 32 -6.86 11.03 -9.53
C HIS A 32 -7.56 9.69 -9.35
N HIS A 33 -8.11 9.42 -8.16
CA HIS A 33 -8.79 8.17 -7.86
C HIS A 33 -10.06 7.99 -8.71
N TYR A 34 -10.82 9.06 -8.93
CA TYR A 34 -11.97 9.06 -9.83
C TYR A 34 -11.56 8.77 -11.28
N TYR A 35 -10.46 9.35 -11.75
CA TYR A 35 -9.97 9.10 -13.11
C TYR A 35 -9.49 7.66 -13.32
N VAL A 36 -8.78 7.09 -12.34
CA VAL A 36 -8.20 5.73 -12.45
C VAL A 36 -9.25 4.64 -12.21
N TYR A 37 -10.11 4.81 -11.20
CA TYR A 37 -11.01 3.76 -10.72
C TYR A 37 -12.50 4.06 -10.91
N GLY A 38 -12.87 5.27 -11.37
CA GLY A 38 -14.27 5.69 -11.52
C GLY A 38 -15.03 5.94 -10.21
N THR A 39 -14.35 5.82 -9.07
CA THR A 39 -14.95 5.91 -7.73
C THR A 39 -14.20 6.88 -6.83
N PHE A 40 -14.91 7.42 -5.83
CA PHE A 40 -14.27 8.20 -4.78
C PHE A 40 -13.68 7.28 -3.70
N PRO A 41 -12.46 7.55 -3.20
CA PRO A 41 -11.84 6.71 -2.19
C PRO A 41 -12.58 6.84 -0.85
N SER A 42 -12.77 5.73 -0.14
CA SER A 42 -13.19 5.78 1.26
C SER A 42 -11.99 6.17 2.13
N CYS A 43 -12.09 7.30 2.82
CA CYS A 43 -11.05 7.81 3.72
C CYS A 43 -11.33 7.49 5.19
N GLU A 44 -12.38 6.72 5.49
CA GLU A 44 -12.83 6.46 6.86
C GLU A 44 -11.82 5.62 7.63
N GLN A 45 -11.23 4.61 6.99
CA GLN A 45 -10.21 3.76 7.61
C GLN A 45 -9.03 4.56 8.17
N TRP A 46 -8.51 5.54 7.41
CA TRP A 46 -7.41 6.39 7.89
C TRP A 46 -7.78 7.24 9.11
N LYS A 47 -9.04 7.66 9.20
CA LYS A 47 -9.55 8.42 10.35
C LYS A 47 -9.66 7.51 11.58
N GLU A 48 -10.17 6.31 11.40
CA GLU A 48 -10.28 5.30 12.46
C GLU A 48 -8.91 4.89 12.98
N ASP A 49 -7.96 4.61 12.09
CA ASP A 49 -6.59 4.25 12.44
C ASP A 49 -5.91 5.38 13.23
N TYR A 50 -6.10 6.64 12.83
CA TYR A 50 -5.62 7.78 13.61
C TYR A 50 -6.23 7.80 15.02
N HIS A 51 -7.55 7.61 15.14
CA HIS A 51 -8.21 7.55 16.45
C HIS A 51 -7.68 6.40 17.31
N MET A 52 -7.58 5.19 16.76
CA MET A 52 -7.06 4.02 17.48
C MET A 52 -5.60 4.23 17.91
N CYS A 53 -4.79 4.89 17.09
CA CYS A 53 -3.40 5.23 17.43
C CYS A 53 -3.33 6.22 18.60
N ARG A 54 -4.14 7.29 18.56
CA ARG A 54 -4.19 8.28 19.66
C ARG A 54 -4.73 7.69 20.95
N GLU A 55 -5.71 6.79 20.87
CA GLU A 55 -6.24 6.10 22.06
C GLU A 55 -5.24 5.08 22.61
N TRP A 56 -4.45 4.42 21.77
CA TRP A 56 -3.32 3.61 22.22
C TRP A 56 -2.29 4.42 23.00
N GLU A 57 -1.91 5.61 22.52
CA GLU A 57 -0.95 6.48 23.24
C GLU A 57 -1.44 6.87 24.64
N LYS A 58 -2.76 6.98 24.84
CA LYS A 58 -3.37 7.37 26.12
C LYS A 58 -3.57 6.19 27.07
N ILE A 59 -4.16 5.11 26.57
CA ILE A 59 -4.74 4.02 27.38
C ILE A 59 -4.02 2.69 27.18
N GLN A 60 -3.23 2.55 26.09
CA GLN A 60 -2.56 1.30 25.71
C GLN A 60 -3.51 0.09 25.64
N SER A 61 -4.72 0.33 25.12
CA SER A 61 -5.78 -0.68 25.02
C SER A 61 -5.43 -1.76 23.99
N THR A 62 -5.59 -3.04 24.36
CA THR A 62 -5.37 -4.20 23.49
C THR A 62 -6.22 -4.14 22.21
N HIS A 63 -7.46 -3.65 22.32
CA HIS A 63 -8.35 -3.44 21.18
C HIS A 63 -7.76 -2.46 20.14
N CYS A 64 -7.19 -1.34 20.60
CA CYS A 64 -6.56 -0.36 19.71
C CYS A 64 -5.37 -0.98 18.97
N LYS A 65 -4.59 -1.79 19.68
CA LYS A 65 -3.46 -2.53 19.10
C LYS A 65 -3.90 -3.52 18.03
N GLU A 66 -4.92 -4.33 18.31
CA GLU A 66 -5.43 -5.34 17.38
C GLU A 66 -6.04 -4.70 16.13
N SER A 67 -6.83 -3.63 16.32
CA SER A 67 -7.44 -2.87 15.22
C SER A 67 -6.38 -2.29 14.28
N LEU A 68 -5.34 -1.63 14.82
CA LEU A 68 -4.23 -1.09 14.02
C LEU A 68 -3.44 -2.17 13.29
N GLN A 69 -3.16 -3.30 13.95
CA GLN A 69 -2.47 -4.42 13.31
C GLN A 69 -3.29 -4.99 12.15
N GLN A 70 -4.61 -5.11 12.33
CA GLN A 70 -5.48 -5.64 11.30
C GLN A 70 -5.58 -4.68 10.10
N SER A 71 -5.75 -3.37 10.34
CA SER A 71 -5.75 -2.37 9.27
C SER A 71 -4.46 -2.41 8.45
N GLU A 72 -3.29 -2.44 9.11
CA GLU A 72 -2.00 -2.49 8.42
C GLU A 72 -1.80 -3.80 7.64
N ARG A 73 -2.25 -4.93 8.17
CA ARG A 73 -2.23 -6.22 7.45
C ARG A 73 -3.10 -6.17 6.20
N ASN A 74 -4.32 -5.64 6.31
CA ASN A 74 -5.23 -5.49 5.18
C ASN A 74 -4.60 -4.61 4.10
N ARG A 75 -4.01 -3.48 4.49
CA ARG A 75 -3.34 -2.56 3.56
C ARG A 75 -2.16 -3.20 2.82
N VAL A 76 -1.34 -3.99 3.52
CA VAL A 76 -0.22 -4.73 2.89
C VAL A 76 -0.73 -5.84 1.97
N ALA A 77 -1.83 -6.49 2.33
CA ALA A 77 -2.47 -7.49 1.47
C ALA A 77 -3.03 -6.86 0.19
N GLU A 78 -3.68 -5.69 0.28
CA GLU A 78 -4.19 -4.96 -0.88
C GLU A 78 -3.09 -4.58 -1.89
N GLN A 79 -1.89 -4.22 -1.41
CA GLN A 79 -0.74 -3.95 -2.28
C GLN A 79 -0.30 -5.18 -3.09
N ARG A 80 -0.66 -6.39 -2.65
CA ARG A 80 -0.34 -7.66 -3.31
C ARG A 80 -1.48 -8.18 -4.19
N ASN A 81 -2.62 -7.50 -4.25
CA ASN A 81 -3.80 -7.95 -5.02
C ASN A 81 -3.68 -7.76 -6.54
N PHE A 82 -2.47 -7.50 -7.06
CA PHE A 82 -2.24 -7.37 -8.49
C PHE A 82 -1.69 -8.67 -9.04
N THR A 83 -2.43 -9.30 -9.96
CA THR A 83 -1.91 -10.42 -10.74
C THR A 83 -0.83 -9.88 -11.68
N PRO A 84 0.44 -10.27 -11.52
CA PRO A 84 1.49 -9.81 -12.41
C PRO A 84 1.19 -10.30 -13.83
N VAL A 85 1.01 -9.38 -14.77
CA VAL A 85 0.88 -9.71 -16.21
C VAL A 85 2.19 -10.29 -16.76
N TRP A 86 3.31 -9.93 -16.14
CA TRP A 86 4.65 -10.35 -16.52
C TRP A 86 5.23 -11.28 -15.47
N GLU A 87 5.68 -12.46 -15.90
CA GLU A 87 6.46 -13.35 -15.05
C GLU A 87 7.86 -12.77 -14.78
N LEU A 88 8.35 -12.96 -13.56
CA LEU A 88 9.69 -12.53 -13.19
C LEU A 88 10.73 -13.37 -13.94
N ARG A 89 11.42 -12.76 -14.91
CA ARG A 89 12.46 -13.42 -15.70
C ARG A 89 13.64 -13.82 -14.82
N GLN A 90 14.09 -15.07 -14.95
CA GLN A 90 15.27 -15.58 -14.22
C GLN A 90 16.58 -15.22 -14.93
N THR A 91 16.57 -15.11 -16.26
CA THR A 91 17.73 -14.75 -17.07
C THR A 91 17.32 -13.81 -18.19
N PRO A 92 18.23 -12.93 -18.66
CA PRO A 92 17.96 -12.12 -19.84
C PRO A 92 17.75 -13.01 -21.07
N PRO A 93 16.94 -12.59 -22.05
CA PRO A 93 16.86 -13.27 -23.34
C PRO A 93 18.24 -13.39 -24.00
N ALA A 94 18.55 -14.53 -24.60
CA ALA A 94 19.87 -14.78 -25.19
C ALA A 94 20.21 -13.80 -26.33
N ASP A 95 19.19 -13.31 -27.01
CA ASP A 95 19.25 -12.41 -28.17
C ASP A 95 19.09 -10.94 -27.80
N TRP A 96 19.14 -10.55 -26.51
CA TRP A 96 18.88 -9.17 -26.09
C TRP A 96 19.86 -8.14 -26.68
N HIS A 97 21.09 -8.58 -27.02
CA HIS A 97 22.10 -7.75 -27.68
C HIS A 97 21.91 -7.61 -29.20
N SER A 98 20.98 -8.37 -29.79
CA SER A 98 20.83 -8.41 -31.24
C SER A 98 20.24 -7.09 -31.75
N PRO A 99 20.71 -6.56 -32.88
CA PRO A 99 20.11 -5.37 -33.48
C PRO A 99 18.64 -5.64 -33.81
N LEU A 100 17.76 -4.69 -33.47
CA LEU A 100 16.35 -4.77 -33.82
C LEU A 100 16.23 -4.86 -35.35
N ASN A 101 15.47 -5.84 -35.85
CA ASN A 101 15.18 -5.98 -37.29
C ASN A 101 14.28 -4.82 -37.73
N GLN A 102 14.86 -3.64 -37.93
CA GLN A 102 14.17 -2.50 -38.51
C GLN A 102 13.94 -2.79 -40.00
N GLY A 103 12.73 -3.25 -40.35
CA GLY A 103 12.23 -3.19 -41.72
C GLY A 103 12.15 -4.48 -42.53
N LYS A 104 11.85 -5.65 -41.92
CA LYS A 104 11.35 -6.78 -42.73
C LYS A 104 9.82 -6.87 -42.61
N PRO A 105 9.06 -6.83 -43.73
CA PRO A 105 7.66 -7.21 -43.69
C PRO A 105 7.56 -8.65 -43.17
N GLN A 106 6.58 -8.92 -42.30
CA GLN A 106 6.19 -10.30 -42.02
C GLN A 106 5.60 -10.85 -43.31
N ASP A 107 6.39 -11.64 -44.04
CA ASP A 107 5.89 -12.38 -45.19
C ASP A 107 4.88 -13.45 -44.71
N SER A 108 3.85 -13.63 -45.55
CA SER A 108 2.54 -14.26 -45.32
C SER A 108 2.53 -15.73 -44.91
#